data_AF-A0A7C2V6E7-F1
#
_entry.id   AF-A0A7C2V6E7-F1
#
_cell.length_a   1.000
_cell.length_b   1.000
_cell.length_c   1.000
_cell.angle_alpha   90.00
_cell.angle_beta   90.00
_cell.angle_gamma   90.00
#
_symmetry.space_group_name_H-M   'P 1'
#
loop_
_entity.id
_entity.type
_entity.pdbx_description
1 polymer ?
#
loop_
_entity_poly.entity_id
_entity_poly.type
_entity_poly.pdbx_seq_one_letter_code
_entity_poly.pdbx_strand_id
1 'polypeptide(L)'
;MRKKALILFGVFSLGFVFSCGQVTTQRTYEGAGIGAAGGAIAGALIDKNNRWRGAVIGGVLGAVIGGTITEIAARASREAAMQNRPVEYRSEDGTQKVVAEPVASKGNCKIVKTTYYQNGKVAKVEEKEVCP
;
A
#
# COMPACT_ATOMS: atom_id res chain seq x y z
N MET A 1 30.35 24.86 22.01
CA MET A 1 30.40 24.12 20.72
C MET A 1 30.12 22.61 20.82
N ARG A 2 29.80 22.04 21.99
CA ARG A 2 29.69 20.57 22.20
C ARG A 2 28.32 19.92 21.87
N LYS A 3 27.24 20.70 21.71
CA LYS A 3 25.89 20.14 21.48
C LYS A 3 25.61 19.75 20.01
N LYS A 4 26.33 20.35 19.05
CA LYS A 4 26.13 20.06 17.61
C LYS A 4 26.78 18.74 17.17
N ALA A 5 27.83 18.29 17.85
CA ALA A 5 28.53 17.04 17.53
C ALA A 5 27.72 15.78 17.88
N LEU A 6 26.86 15.84 18.90
CA LEU A 6 26.00 14.71 19.31
C LEU A 6 24.85 14.44 18.32
N ILE A 7 24.38 15.47 17.61
CA ILE A 7 23.31 15.32 16.61
C ILE A 7 23.85 14.67 15.32
N LEU A 8 25.10 14.97 14.94
CA LEU A 8 25.76 14.40 13.77
C LEU A 8 26.14 12.92 13.95
N PHE A 9 26.43 12.48 15.17
CA PHE A 9 26.74 11.07 15.46
C PHE A 9 25.48 10.19 15.54
N GLY A 10 24.35 10.74 16.05
CA GLY A 10 23.09 10.00 16.14
C GLY A 10 22.47 9.65 14.79
N VAL A 11 22.72 10.45 13.74
CA VAL A 11 22.22 10.19 12.38
C VAL A 11 23.03 9.08 11.67
N PHE A 12 24.31 8.91 12.01
CA PHE A 12 25.17 7.91 11.37
C PHE A 12 24.94 6.49 11.93
N SER A 13 24.57 6.37 13.21
CA SER A 13 24.31 5.07 13.86
C SER A 13 22.96 4.43 13.50
N LEU A 14 22.02 5.18 12.92
CA LEU A 14 20.74 4.66 12.44
C LEU A 14 20.83 3.98 11.05
N GLY A 15 21.98 4.07 10.37
CA GLY A 15 22.18 3.48 9.05
C GLY A 15 22.62 2.00 9.06
N PHE A 16 23.03 1.45 10.20
CA PHE A 16 23.75 0.16 10.24
C PHE A 16 22.89 -1.06 10.62
N VAL A 17 21.60 -0.89 10.90
CA VAL A 17 20.69 -2.01 11.27
C VAL A 17 19.89 -2.60 10.11
N PHE A 18 20.09 -2.16 8.86
CA PHE A 18 19.39 -2.71 7.69
C PHE A 18 20.12 -3.85 6.96
N SER A 19 21.29 -4.31 7.46
CA SER A 19 22.15 -5.25 6.73
C SER A 19 21.82 -6.74 6.85
N CYS A 20 20.57 -7.11 7.16
CA CYS A 20 20.11 -8.50 7.03
C CYS A 20 18.65 -8.53 6.54
N GLY A 21 18.47 -8.67 5.22
CA GLY A 21 17.16 -9.05 4.65
C GLY A 21 16.64 -8.27 3.43
N GLN A 22 17.43 -7.42 2.78
CA GLN A 22 16.98 -6.70 1.58
C GLN A 22 17.01 -7.58 0.31
N VAL A 23 16.19 -8.63 0.29
CA VAL A 23 15.62 -9.18 -0.96
C VAL A 23 14.17 -8.72 -1.02
N THR A 24 13.98 -7.39 -1.05
CA THR A 24 12.67 -6.79 -1.32
C THR A 24 12.93 -5.60 -2.23
N THR A 25 12.50 -5.76 -3.48
CA THR A 25 12.71 -4.89 -4.64
C THR A 25 12.64 -3.40 -4.27
N GLN A 26 13.54 -2.58 -4.81
CA GLN A 26 13.55 -1.11 -4.66
C GLN A 26 12.15 -0.47 -4.88
N ARG A 27 11.35 -1.06 -5.77
CA ARG A 27 9.94 -0.74 -6.06
C ARG A 27 9.00 -0.92 -4.86
N THR A 28 9.21 -1.95 -4.04
CA THR A 28 8.46 -2.21 -2.80
C THR A 28 8.76 -1.13 -1.77
N TYR A 29 10.03 -0.72 -1.65
CA TYR A 29 10.44 0.32 -0.71
C TYR A 29 9.90 1.70 -1.13
N GLU A 30 9.96 1.99 -2.43
CA GLU A 30 9.42 3.21 -3.02
C GLU A 30 7.88 3.24 -2.93
N GLY A 31 7.22 2.11 -3.21
CA GLY A 31 5.77 1.94 -3.05
C GLY A 31 5.31 2.05 -1.60
N ALA A 32 6.06 1.48 -0.65
CA ALA A 32 5.78 1.61 0.78
C ALA A 32 5.97 3.06 1.24
N GLY A 33 7.01 3.75 0.78
CA GLY A 33 7.25 5.16 1.10
C GLY A 33 6.16 6.09 0.57
N ILE A 34 5.81 5.95 -0.71
CA ILE A 34 4.75 6.74 -1.35
C ILE A 34 3.38 6.39 -0.74
N GLY A 35 3.12 5.11 -0.51
CA GLY A 35 1.91 4.65 0.16
C GLY A 35 1.80 5.21 1.58
N ALA A 36 2.88 5.20 2.35
CA ALA A 36 2.92 5.75 3.70
C ALA A 36 2.67 7.26 3.70
N ALA A 37 3.34 8.00 2.83
CA ALA A 37 3.18 9.44 2.72
C ALA A 37 1.76 9.82 2.28
N GLY A 38 1.25 9.19 1.22
CA GLY A 38 -0.10 9.43 0.71
C GLY A 38 -1.18 9.02 1.71
N GLY A 39 -1.00 7.88 2.36
CA GLY A 39 -1.89 7.38 3.41
C GLY A 39 -1.90 8.28 4.64
N ALA A 40 -0.74 8.81 5.05
CA ALA A 40 -0.65 9.72 6.19
C ALA A 40 -1.34 11.06 5.90
N ILE A 41 -1.15 11.61 4.70
CA ILE A 41 -1.82 12.84 4.28
C ILE A 41 -3.34 12.62 4.24
N ALA A 42 -3.79 11.55 3.58
CA ALA A 42 -5.21 11.22 3.51
C ALA A 42 -5.81 10.98 4.90
N GLY A 43 -5.13 10.24 5.75
CA GLY A 43 -5.56 9.94 7.12
C GLY A 43 -5.64 11.19 8.00
N ALA A 44 -4.69 12.13 7.88
CA ALA A 44 -4.75 13.43 8.57
C ALA A 44 -5.94 14.28 8.13
N LEU A 45 -6.35 14.20 6.87
CA LEU A 45 -7.48 14.97 6.35
C LEU A 45 -8.83 14.37 6.76
N ILE A 46 -8.92 13.05 6.87
CA ILE A 46 -10.13 12.33 7.27
C ILE A 46 -10.40 12.52 8.76
N ASP A 47 -9.39 12.36 9.62
CA ASP A 47 -9.55 12.56 11.06
C ASP A 47 -9.36 14.04 11.43
N LYS A 48 -10.42 14.82 11.28
CA LYS A 48 -10.44 16.26 11.58
C LYS A 48 -10.25 16.55 13.07
N ASN A 49 -10.63 15.60 13.94
CA ASN A 49 -10.62 15.77 15.39
C ASN A 49 -9.22 15.45 15.95
N ASN A 50 -8.51 14.50 15.34
CA ASN A 50 -7.13 14.19 15.72
C ASN A 50 -6.28 13.80 14.50
N ARG A 51 -5.87 14.83 13.74
CA ARG A 51 -5.12 14.69 12.48
C ARG A 51 -3.84 13.86 12.62
N TRP A 52 -3.16 13.95 13.76
CA TRP A 52 -1.94 13.19 14.01
C TRP A 52 -2.23 11.69 14.11
N ARG A 53 -3.30 11.31 14.81
CA ARG A 53 -3.76 9.91 14.87
C ARG A 53 -4.18 9.40 13.50
N GLY A 54 -4.94 10.22 12.76
CA GLY A 54 -5.32 9.94 11.37
C GLY A 54 -4.10 9.72 10.47
N ALA A 55 -3.07 10.57 10.58
CA ALA A 55 -1.84 10.44 9.82
C ALA A 55 -1.06 9.16 10.14
N VAL A 56 -0.95 8.80 11.41
CA VAL A 56 -0.22 7.58 11.81
C VAL A 56 -0.95 6.33 11.31
N ILE A 57 -2.27 6.27 11.51
CA ILE A 57 -3.08 5.15 11.03
C ILE A 57 -3.04 5.07 9.51
N GLY A 58 -3.29 6.20 8.84
CA GLY A 58 -3.27 6.27 7.38
C GLY A 58 -1.90 5.97 6.81
N GLY A 59 -0.82 6.40 7.46
CA GLY A 59 0.56 6.14 7.03
C GLY A 59 0.97 4.69 7.20
N VAL A 60 0.61 4.04 8.30
CA VAL A 60 0.86 2.60 8.50
C VAL A 60 0.06 1.77 7.50
N LEU A 61 -1.24 2.06 7.32
CA LEU A 61 -2.04 1.38 6.31
C LEU A 61 -1.50 1.63 4.90
N GLY A 62 -1.11 2.87 4.61
CA GLY A 62 -0.54 3.26 3.34
C GLY A 62 0.78 2.56 3.04
N ALA A 63 1.66 2.40 4.04
CA ALA A 63 2.92 1.69 3.91
C ALA A 63 2.71 0.21 3.58
N VAL A 64 1.78 -0.45 4.30
CA VAL A 64 1.48 -1.88 4.11
C VAL A 64 0.85 -2.13 2.75
N ILE A 65 -0.13 -1.31 2.36
CA ILE A 65 -0.80 -1.44 1.06
C ILE A 65 0.16 -1.09 -0.08
N GLY A 66 0.99 -0.05 0.09
CA GLY A 66 1.90 0.44 -0.94
C GLY A 66 3.16 -0.42 -1.13
N GLY A 67 3.59 -1.16 -0.11
CA GLY A 67 4.80 -1.97 -0.16
C GLY A 67 4.63 -3.32 -0.86
N THR A 68 3.79 -4.19 -0.31
CA THR A 68 3.77 -5.61 -0.69
C THR A 68 2.51 -6.03 -1.43
N ILE A 69 1.38 -5.38 -1.16
CA ILE A 69 0.06 -5.79 -1.69
C ILE A 69 -0.19 -5.20 -3.08
N THR A 70 0.42 -4.05 -3.39
CA THR A 70 0.23 -3.28 -4.63
C THR A 70 0.54 -4.07 -5.90
N GLU A 71 1.63 -4.84 -5.91
CA GLU A 71 2.02 -5.59 -7.11
C GLU A 71 1.06 -6.75 -7.37
N ILE A 72 0.64 -7.45 -6.31
CA ILE A 72 -0.35 -8.54 -6.40
C ILE A 72 -1.70 -7.99 -6.84
N ALA A 73 -2.14 -6.85 -6.28
CA ALA A 73 -3.38 -6.20 -6.66
C ALA A 73 -3.35 -5.69 -8.11
N ALA A 74 -2.21 -5.18 -8.58
CA ALA A 74 -2.04 -4.76 -9.97
C ALA A 74 -2.12 -5.94 -10.94
N ARG A 75 -1.54 -7.08 -10.58
CA ARG A 75 -1.68 -8.32 -11.36
C ARG A 75 -3.12 -8.83 -11.34
N ALA A 76 -3.75 -8.88 -10.17
CA ALA A 76 -5.13 -9.31 -9.99
C ALA A 76 -6.11 -8.50 -10.84
N SER A 77 -5.96 -7.18 -10.83
CA SER A 77 -6.81 -6.28 -11.62
C SER A 77 -6.61 -6.47 -13.12
N ARG A 78 -5.37 -6.68 -13.57
CA ARG A 78 -5.09 -6.98 -14.99
C ARG A 78 -5.63 -8.34 -15.40
N GLU A 79 -5.44 -9.38 -14.59
CA GLU A 79 -5.98 -10.72 -14.87
C GLU A 79 -7.50 -10.70 -14.89
N ALA A 80 -8.14 -10.03 -13.93
CA ALA A 80 -9.59 -9.87 -13.87
C ALA A 80 -10.15 -9.13 -15.09
N ALA A 81 -9.45 -8.08 -15.57
CA ALA A 81 -9.82 -7.36 -16.78
C ALA A 81 -9.69 -8.22 -18.05
N MET A 82 -8.56 -8.91 -18.21
CA MET A 82 -8.25 -9.69 -19.41
C MET A 82 -9.09 -10.97 -19.52
N GLN A 83 -9.27 -11.67 -18.40
CA GLN A 83 -9.98 -12.94 -18.35
C GLN A 83 -11.48 -12.75 -18.03
N ASN A 84 -11.90 -11.51 -17.76
CA ASN A 84 -13.26 -11.13 -17.40
C ASN A 84 -13.86 -11.99 -16.27
N ARG A 85 -13.04 -12.34 -15.28
CA ARG A 85 -13.43 -13.16 -14.13
C ARG A 85 -12.92 -12.53 -12.84
N PRO A 86 -13.63 -12.70 -11.71
CA PRO A 86 -13.12 -12.25 -10.43
C PRO A 86 -11.87 -13.05 -10.03
N VAL A 87 -10.87 -12.36 -9.49
CA VAL A 87 -9.61 -12.98 -9.01
C VAL A 87 -9.41 -12.59 -7.56
N GLU A 88 -9.08 -13.57 -6.72
CA GLU A 88 -8.81 -13.39 -5.30
C GLU A 88 -7.39 -13.84 -4.99
N TYR A 89 -6.64 -12.99 -4.29
CA TYR A 89 -5.35 -13.34 -3.69
C TYR A 89 -5.44 -13.20 -2.18
N ARG A 90 -4.94 -14.19 -1.47
CA ARG A 90 -4.87 -14.20 -0.02
C ARG A 90 -3.43 -14.41 0.42
N SER A 91 -3.01 -13.66 1.43
CA SER A 91 -1.73 -13.89 2.10
C SER A 91 -1.76 -15.25 2.81
N GLU A 92 -0.60 -15.90 2.89
CA GLU A 92 -0.42 -17.21 3.54
C GLU A 92 -0.86 -17.19 5.01
N ASP A 93 -0.65 -16.06 5.69
CA ASP A 93 -1.07 -15.84 7.08
C ASP A 93 -2.58 -15.58 7.21
N GLY A 94 -3.30 -15.50 6.09
CA GLY A 94 -4.74 -15.27 6.03
C GLY A 94 -5.21 -13.89 6.48
N THR A 95 -4.29 -13.02 6.93
CA THR A 95 -4.55 -11.66 7.43
C THR A 95 -4.88 -10.68 6.33
N GLN A 96 -4.34 -10.86 5.12
CA GLN A 96 -4.54 -9.97 3.99
C GLN A 96 -5.25 -10.71 2.86
N LYS A 97 -6.28 -10.08 2.28
CA LYS A 97 -6.99 -10.60 1.11
C LYS A 97 -7.25 -9.46 0.13
N VAL A 98 -7.04 -9.69 -1.16
CA VAL A 98 -7.34 -8.77 -2.25
C VAL A 98 -8.30 -9.46 -3.20
N VAL A 99 -9.43 -8.82 -3.47
CA VAL A 99 -10.44 -9.34 -4.40
C VAL A 99 -10.59 -8.32 -5.53
N ALA A 100 -10.34 -8.73 -6.76
CA ALA A 100 -10.49 -7.90 -7.96
C ALA A 100 -11.63 -8.42 -8.82
N GLU A 101 -12.66 -7.60 -9.03
CA GLU A 101 -13.89 -7.96 -9.74
C GLU A 101 -14.11 -7.01 -10.93
N PRO A 102 -14.32 -7.52 -12.15
CA PRO A 102 -14.71 -6.68 -13.28
C PRO A 102 -16.18 -6.24 -13.11
N VAL A 103 -16.42 -4.95 -12.93
CA VAL A 103 -17.76 -4.39 -12.65
C VAL A 103 -18.42 -3.75 -13.87
N ALA A 104 -17.61 -3.23 -14.81
CA ALA A 104 -18.12 -2.61 -16.02
C ALA A 104 -17.07 -2.64 -17.14
N SER A 105 -17.47 -2.33 -18.37
CA SER A 105 -16.57 -2.08 -19.49
C SER A 105 -16.86 -0.70 -20.07
N LYS A 106 -15.80 0.06 -20.35
CA LYS A 106 -15.85 1.41 -20.90
C LYS A 106 -14.97 1.45 -22.14
N GLY A 107 -15.60 1.46 -23.32
CA GLY A 107 -14.90 1.36 -24.60
C GLY A 107 -14.13 0.04 -24.71
N ASN A 108 -12.83 0.12 -24.99
CA ASN A 108 -11.90 -1.02 -25.00
C ASN A 108 -11.38 -1.40 -23.61
N CYS A 109 -11.75 -0.67 -22.56
CA CYS A 109 -11.24 -0.86 -21.20
C CYS A 109 -12.27 -1.56 -20.30
N LYS A 110 -11.77 -2.21 -19.23
CA LYS A 110 -12.57 -2.85 -18.18
C LYS A 110 -12.40 -2.07 -16.88
N ILE A 111 -13.50 -1.75 -16.21
CA ILE A 111 -13.49 -1.19 -14.87
C ILE A 111 -13.45 -2.35 -13.88
N VAL A 112 -12.37 -2.41 -13.11
CA VAL A 112 -12.14 -3.46 -12.10
C VAL A 112 -12.21 -2.83 -10.71
N LYS A 113 -13.14 -3.34 -9.90
CA LYS A 113 -13.27 -3.00 -8.49
C LYS A 113 -12.36 -3.93 -7.68
N THR A 114 -11.36 -3.34 -7.03
CA THR A 114 -10.41 -4.03 -6.17
C THR A 114 -10.72 -3.72 -4.71
N THR A 115 -11.02 -4.75 -3.93
CA THR A 115 -11.29 -4.66 -2.50
C THR A 115 -10.15 -5.28 -1.72
N TYR A 116 -9.58 -4.49 -0.81
CA TYR A 116 -8.51 -4.90 0.09
C TYR A 116 -9.11 -5.20 1.46
N TYR A 117 -8.81 -6.38 1.98
CA TYR A 117 -9.20 -6.84 3.30
C TYR A 117 -7.96 -6.97 4.19
N GLN A 118 -8.06 -6.47 5.41
CA GLN A 118 -7.08 -6.68 6.48
C GLN A 118 -7.80 -7.22 7.71
N ASN A 119 -7.34 -8.34 8.24
CA ASN A 119 -7.92 -9.05 9.39
C ASN A 119 -9.43 -9.27 9.25
N GLY A 120 -9.87 -9.64 8.04
CA GLY A 120 -11.28 -9.88 7.73
C GLY A 120 -12.15 -8.61 7.57
N LYS A 121 -11.59 -7.42 7.75
CA LYS A 121 -12.30 -6.13 7.55
C LYS A 121 -11.89 -5.49 6.24
N VAL A 122 -12.83 -4.80 5.59
CA VAL A 122 -12.54 -4.01 4.38
C VAL A 122 -11.63 -2.84 4.77
N ALA A 123 -10.40 -2.85 4.27
CA ALA A 123 -9.40 -1.83 4.52
C ALA A 123 -9.43 -0.73 3.45
N LYS A 124 -9.70 -1.08 2.19
CA LYS A 124 -9.76 -0.14 1.07
C LYS A 124 -10.61 -0.73 -0.06
N VAL A 125 -11.36 0.11 -0.76
CA VAL A 125 -12.03 -0.23 -2.03
C VAL A 125 -11.55 0.76 -3.07
N GLU A 126 -11.16 0.27 -4.23
CA GLU A 126 -10.63 1.08 -5.33
C GLU A 126 -11.21 0.59 -6.65
N GLU A 127 -11.67 1.50 -7.50
CA GLU A 127 -12.11 1.19 -8.86
C GLU A 127 -11.05 1.69 -9.84
N LYS A 128 -10.58 0.79 -10.70
CA LYS A 128 -9.54 1.09 -11.67
C LYS A 128 -9.98 0.71 -13.07
N GLU A 129 -9.82 1.65 -14.00
CA GLU A 129 -9.96 1.38 -15.41
C GLU A 129 -8.68 0.69 -15.93
N VAL A 130 -8.84 -0.51 -16.48
CA VAL A 130 -7.78 -1.36 -17.00
C VAL A 130 -8.05 -1.60 -18.47
N CYS A 131 -7.20 -1.03 -19.32
CA CYS A 131 -7.25 -1.24 -20.75
C CYS A 131 -6.29 -2.39 -21.14
N PRO A 132 -6.66 -3.21 -22.15
CA PRO A 132 -5.81 -4.28 -22.67
C PRO A 132 -4.46 -3.75 -23.17
#